data_AF-A0A382GQS2-F1
#
_entry.id   AF-A0A382GQS2-F1
#
_cell.length_a   1.000
_cell.length_b   1.000
_cell.length_c   1.000
_cell.angle_alpha   90.00
_cell.angle_beta   90.00
_cell.angle_gamma   90.00
#
_symmetry.space_group_name_H-M   'P 1'
#
loop_
_entity.id
_entity.type
_entity.pdbx_description
1 polymer ?
#
loop_
_entity_poly.entity_id
_entity_poly.type
_entity_poly.pdbx_seq_one_letter_code
_entity_poly.pdbx_strand_id
1 'polypeptide(L)'
;MIVSASYRSDIPAFYNKWFAQCLARGEVMVANPYGGKPYRVALTGDGVDGYVFWSRNMRPFRDNLETLVNLGLPFMVQYTATAYPRLLESSVIHAEQAIADIRNLSRKFHPRAVVWRDDPILFT
;
A
#
# COMPACT_ATOMS: atom_id res chain seq x y z
N MET A 1 0.96 17.42 -1.81
CA MET A 1 0.36 16.63 -0.69
C MET A 1 0.81 15.17 -0.72
N ILE A 2 1.09 14.54 0.43
CA ILE A 2 1.31 13.08 0.51
C ILE A 2 -0.02 12.34 0.74
N VAL A 3 -0.34 11.35 -0.10
CA VAL A 3 -1.55 10.53 0.01
C VAL A 3 -1.28 9.27 0.83
N SER A 4 -1.83 9.22 2.04
CA SER A 4 -1.85 8.01 2.87
C SER A 4 -2.97 7.07 2.42
N ALA A 5 -2.69 6.21 1.45
CA ALA A 5 -3.74 5.51 0.70
C ALA A 5 -4.32 4.27 1.40
N SER A 6 -3.59 3.58 2.28
CA SER A 6 -4.02 2.24 2.81
C SER A 6 -3.95 2.10 4.33
N TYR A 7 -4.03 3.22 5.05
CA TYR A 7 -4.03 3.17 6.51
C TYR A 7 -5.31 2.54 7.09
N ARG A 8 -6.47 2.80 6.46
CA ARG A 8 -7.78 2.29 6.94
C ARG A 8 -8.13 0.90 6.41
N SER A 9 -7.50 0.49 5.32
CA SER A 9 -7.74 -0.79 4.65
C SER A 9 -6.55 -1.12 3.76
N ASP A 10 -6.20 -2.41 3.64
CA ASP A 10 -5.12 -2.89 2.78
C ASP A 10 -5.55 -2.81 1.30
N ILE A 11 -5.54 -1.59 0.76
CA ILE A 11 -5.87 -1.31 -0.64
C ILE A 11 -5.01 -2.15 -1.59
N PRO A 12 -3.69 -2.30 -1.38
CA PRO A 12 -2.88 -3.14 -2.24
C PRO A 12 -3.35 -4.60 -2.32
N ALA A 13 -3.68 -5.21 -1.18
CA ALA A 13 -4.08 -6.62 -1.16
C ALA A 13 -5.49 -6.85 -1.71
N PHE A 14 -6.43 -5.91 -1.48
CA PHE A 14 -7.86 -6.18 -1.70
C PHE A 14 -8.56 -5.28 -2.73
N TYR A 15 -8.03 -4.08 -3.01
CA TYR A 15 -8.72 -3.04 -3.79
C TYR A 15 -7.92 -2.56 -5.00
N ASN A 16 -7.10 -3.45 -5.59
CA ASN A 16 -6.28 -3.16 -6.77
C ASN A 16 -7.06 -2.48 -7.92
N LYS A 17 -8.17 -3.10 -8.37
CA LYS A 17 -8.99 -2.58 -9.47
C LYS A 17 -9.65 -1.25 -9.14
N TRP A 18 -10.13 -1.11 -7.91
CA TRP A 18 -10.75 0.12 -7.43
C TRP A 18 -9.75 1.28 -7.43
N PHE A 19 -8.53 1.06 -6.93
CA PHE A 19 -7.49 2.09 -6.93
C PHE A 19 -7.12 2.52 -8.35
N ALA A 20 -6.96 1.58 -9.27
CA ALA A 20 -6.67 1.89 -10.67
C ALA A 20 -7.75 2.80 -11.29
N GLN A 21 -9.02 2.55 -10.99
CA GLN A 21 -10.14 3.39 -11.46
C GLN A 21 -10.12 4.79 -10.84
N CYS A 22 -9.82 4.90 -9.55
CA CYS A 22 -9.67 6.20 -8.88
C CYS A 22 -8.47 6.99 -9.42
N LEU A 23 -7.32 6.34 -9.60
CA LEU A 23 -6.12 6.95 -10.15
C LEU A 23 -6.36 7.45 -11.58
N ALA A 24 -7.03 6.66 -12.42
CA ALA A 24 -7.40 7.06 -13.78
C ALA A 24 -8.35 8.28 -13.81
N ARG A 25 -9.21 8.43 -12.80
CA ARG A 25 -10.06 9.63 -12.65
C ARG A 25 -9.29 10.83 -12.09
N GLY A 26 -8.12 10.62 -11.49
CA GLY A 26 -7.29 11.65 -10.88
C GLY A 26 -7.74 12.11 -9.49
N GLU A 27 -8.80 11.52 -8.93
CA GLU A 27 -9.37 11.92 -7.66
C GLU A 27 -10.28 10.85 -7.04
N VAL A 28 -10.56 10.98 -5.75
CA VAL A 28 -11.48 10.12 -5.02
C VAL A 28 -12.23 10.88 -3.92
N MET A 29 -13.49 10.49 -3.68
CA MET A 29 -14.26 10.95 -2.53
C MET A 29 -13.93 10.09 -1.30
N VAL A 30 -13.62 10.74 -0.19
CA VAL A 30 -13.23 10.09 1.07
C VAL A 30 -14.20 10.48 2.17
N ALA A 31 -14.68 9.48 2.91
CA ALA A 31 -15.48 9.73 4.11
C ALA A 31 -14.62 10.37 5.21
N ASN A 32 -15.16 11.42 5.83
CA ASN A 32 -14.52 12.05 6.97
C ASN A 32 -14.58 11.09 8.18
N PRO A 33 -13.44 10.75 8.80
CA PRO A 33 -13.40 9.79 9.90
C PRO A 33 -14.04 10.31 11.20
N TYR A 34 -14.25 11.63 11.31
CA TYR A 34 -14.80 12.30 12.49
C TYR A 34 -16.23 12.79 12.28
N GLY A 35 -16.99 12.17 11.37
CA GLY A 35 -18.41 12.46 11.15
C GLY A 35 -18.71 13.74 10.34
N GLY A 36 -17.70 14.38 9.76
CA GLY A 36 -17.88 15.50 8.84
C GLY A 36 -18.42 15.06 7.46
N LYS A 37 -18.68 16.05 6.59
CA LYS A 37 -19.04 15.78 5.19
C LYS A 37 -17.88 15.05 4.46
N PRO A 38 -18.17 14.14 3.52
CA PRO A 38 -17.15 13.59 2.63
C PRO A 38 -16.39 14.70 1.90
N TYR A 39 -15.13 14.47 1.62
CA TYR A 39 -14.26 15.42 0.94
C TYR A 39 -13.54 14.75 -0.23
N ARG A 40 -13.09 15.55 -1.18
CA ARG A 40 -12.38 15.08 -2.37
C ARG A 40 -10.88 15.15 -2.17
N VAL A 41 -10.18 14.13 -2.63
CA VAL A 41 -8.73 14.02 -2.57
C VAL A 41 -8.20 13.86 -4.00
N ALA A 42 -7.30 14.74 -4.40
CA ALA A 42 -6.57 14.61 -5.66
C ALA A 42 -5.60 13.43 -5.57
N LEU A 43 -5.50 12.66 -6.65
CA LEU A 43 -4.61 11.51 -6.81
C LEU A 43 -3.56 11.72 -7.91
N THR A 44 -3.71 12.74 -8.75
CA THR A 44 -2.72 13.09 -9.78
C THR A 44 -2.54 14.61 -9.89
N GLY A 45 -1.57 15.02 -10.70
CA GLY A 45 -1.24 16.43 -10.93
C GLY A 45 -0.41 17.07 -9.82
N ASP A 46 -0.19 18.37 -9.93
CA ASP A 46 0.74 19.15 -9.09
C ASP A 46 0.37 19.18 -7.61
N GLY A 47 -0.85 18.77 -7.26
CA GLY A 47 -1.31 18.68 -5.87
C GLY A 47 -0.77 17.47 -5.11
N VAL A 48 -0.17 16.47 -5.78
CA VAL A 48 0.23 15.18 -5.18
C VAL A 48 1.74 15.01 -5.23
N ASP A 49 2.36 14.95 -4.05
CA ASP A 49 3.82 14.79 -3.93
C ASP A 49 4.22 13.31 -3.88
N GLY A 50 3.28 12.41 -3.63
CA GLY A 50 3.52 10.97 -3.58
C GLY A 50 2.58 10.20 -2.68
N TYR A 51 2.86 8.91 -2.54
CA TYR A 51 1.99 7.94 -1.89
C TYR A 51 2.68 7.18 -0.75
N VAL A 52 1.90 6.86 0.28
CA VAL A 52 2.27 5.86 1.29
C VAL A 52 1.25 4.74 1.26
N PHE A 53 1.74 3.52 1.06
CA PHE A 53 0.94 2.31 1.10
C PHE A 53 1.27 1.47 2.33
N TRP A 54 0.28 0.78 2.89
CA TRP A 54 0.43 -0.24 3.93
C TRP A 54 -0.13 -1.54 3.41
N SER A 55 0.61 -2.64 3.60
CA SER A 55 0.11 -3.95 3.22
C SER A 55 0.87 -5.09 3.89
N ARG A 56 0.25 -6.27 3.88
CA ARG A 56 0.92 -7.56 4.11
C ARG A 56 1.12 -8.36 2.82
N ASN A 57 0.62 -7.86 1.68
CA ASN A 57 0.70 -8.53 0.38
C ASN A 57 0.58 -7.52 -0.78
N MET A 58 1.72 -7.07 -1.31
CA MET A 58 1.77 -6.09 -2.42
C MET A 58 1.61 -6.72 -3.80
N ARG A 59 1.71 -8.06 -3.90
CA ARG A 59 1.69 -8.79 -5.17
C ARG A 59 0.50 -8.43 -6.08
N PRO A 60 -0.75 -8.29 -5.58
CA PRO A 60 -1.88 -7.93 -6.43
C PRO A 60 -1.82 -6.51 -7.00
N PHE A 61 -0.96 -5.65 -6.45
CA PHE A 61 -0.92 -4.22 -6.72
C PHE A 61 0.25 -3.77 -7.61
N ARG A 62 1.05 -4.71 -8.12
CA ARG A 62 2.30 -4.41 -8.85
C ARG A 62 2.07 -3.52 -10.08
N ASP A 63 1.01 -3.77 -10.85
CA ASP A 63 0.69 -2.99 -12.04
C ASP A 63 0.35 -1.53 -11.70
N ASN A 64 -0.29 -1.30 -10.54
CA ASN A 64 -0.55 0.06 -10.06
C ASN A 64 0.74 0.75 -9.62
N LEU A 65 1.70 0.05 -9.03
CA LEU A 65 3.01 0.63 -8.70
C LEU A 65 3.78 1.05 -9.96
N GLU A 66 3.74 0.24 -11.01
CA GLU A 66 4.30 0.61 -12.32
C GLU A 66 3.59 1.82 -12.93
N THR A 67 2.26 1.86 -12.81
CA THR A 67 1.45 2.99 -13.27
C THR A 67 1.85 4.28 -12.56
N LEU A 68 2.06 4.25 -11.24
CA LEU A 68 2.53 5.41 -10.48
C LEU A 68 3.91 5.88 -10.94
N VAL A 69 4.84 4.95 -11.18
CA VAL A 69 6.18 5.27 -11.69
C VAL A 69 6.10 5.94 -13.06
N ASN A 70 5.27 5.40 -13.97
CA ASN A 70 5.09 5.98 -15.31
C ASN A 70 4.47 7.38 -15.26
N LEU A 71 3.66 7.68 -14.24
CA LEU A 71 3.10 9.00 -13.99
C LEU A 71 4.06 9.93 -13.23
N GLY A 72 5.26 9.48 -12.88
CA GLY A 72 6.22 10.26 -12.09
C GLY A 72 5.80 10.46 -10.63
N LEU A 73 4.87 9.64 -10.13
CA LEU A 73 4.35 9.74 -8.76
C LEU A 73 5.16 8.82 -7.84
N PRO A 74 5.99 9.37 -6.93
CA PRO A 74 6.80 8.54 -6.05
C PRO A 74 5.91 7.88 -4.99
N PHE A 75 6.39 6.76 -4.46
CA PHE A 75 5.69 6.06 -3.39
C PHE A 75 6.66 5.40 -2.42
N MET A 76 6.14 5.07 -1.24
CA MET A 76 6.76 4.15 -0.30
C MET A 76 5.74 3.12 0.20
N VAL A 77 6.23 1.93 0.51
CA VAL A 77 5.44 0.81 1.02
C VAL A 77 5.87 0.48 2.43
N GLN A 78 4.94 0.61 3.38
CA GLN A 78 5.01 0.08 4.73
C GLN A 78 4.53 -1.37 4.69
N TYR A 79 5.47 -2.31 4.72
CA TYR A 79 5.19 -3.74 4.58
C TYR A 79 5.30 -4.42 5.94
N THR A 80 4.30 -5.21 6.32
CA THR A 80 4.38 -6.05 7.52
C THR A 80 4.51 -7.52 7.17
N ALA A 81 5.54 -8.16 7.74
CA ALA A 81 5.80 -9.60 7.65
C ALA A 81 6.13 -10.13 9.05
N THR A 82 5.25 -10.95 9.61
CA THR A 82 5.22 -11.37 11.03
C THR A 82 5.63 -12.83 11.25
N ALA A 83 5.54 -13.66 10.21
CA ALA A 83 5.85 -15.10 10.27
C ALA A 83 5.10 -15.89 11.36
N TYR A 84 3.92 -15.43 11.79
CA TYR A 84 3.16 -16.15 12.82
C TYR A 84 2.59 -17.48 12.33
N PRO A 85 2.42 -18.46 13.24
CA PRO A 85 1.64 -19.65 12.97
C PRO A 85 0.25 -19.30 12.44
N ARG A 86 -0.28 -20.14 11.55
CA ARG A 86 -1.62 -19.96 10.95
C ARG A 86 -2.75 -19.84 11.97
N LEU A 87 -2.57 -20.39 13.18
CA LEU A 87 -3.50 -20.26 14.28
C LEU A 87 -3.68 -18.80 14.74
N LEU A 88 -2.62 -18.00 14.66
CA LEU A 88 -2.62 -16.60 15.06
C LEU A 88 -2.86 -15.66 13.87
N GLU A 89 -2.40 -16.06 12.67
CA GLU A 89 -2.53 -15.24 11.47
C GLU A 89 -2.83 -16.10 10.22
N SER A 90 -4.12 -16.33 9.98
CA SER A 90 -4.59 -17.28 8.96
C SER A 90 -4.69 -16.67 7.56
N SER A 91 -5.00 -15.37 7.46
CA SER A 91 -5.36 -14.71 6.19
C SER A 91 -4.22 -13.93 5.52
N VAL A 92 -2.97 -14.30 5.79
CA VAL A 92 -1.78 -13.64 5.20
C VAL A 92 -0.93 -14.59 4.39
N ILE A 93 -0.04 -14.03 3.59
CA ILE A 93 0.92 -14.80 2.80
C ILE A 93 1.97 -15.43 3.71
N HIS A 94 2.60 -16.53 3.27
CA HIS A 94 3.70 -17.13 4.01
C HIS A 94 4.91 -16.18 4.09
N ALA A 95 5.71 -16.28 5.16
CA ALA A 95 6.84 -15.40 5.41
C ALA A 95 7.83 -15.35 4.24
N GLU A 96 8.12 -16.50 3.64
CA GLU A 96 9.02 -16.62 2.48
C GLU A 96 8.48 -15.83 1.28
N GLN A 97 7.16 -15.83 1.08
CA GLN A 97 6.52 -15.06 0.01
C GLN A 97 6.57 -13.56 0.30
N ALA A 98 6.34 -13.15 1.55
CA ALA A 98 6.45 -11.75 1.97
C ALA A 98 7.88 -11.22 1.79
N ILE A 99 8.88 -11.97 2.26
CA ILE A 99 10.29 -11.62 2.13
C ILE A 99 10.68 -11.52 0.65
N ALA A 100 10.25 -12.48 -0.18
CA ALA A 100 10.49 -12.42 -1.62
C ALA A 100 9.84 -11.18 -2.26
N ASP A 101 8.61 -10.83 -1.86
CA ASP A 101 7.90 -9.65 -2.37
C ASP A 101 8.61 -8.35 -1.97
N ILE A 102 9.02 -8.21 -0.71
CA ILE A 102 9.83 -7.09 -0.20
C ILE A 102 11.12 -6.93 -1.02
N ARG A 103 11.87 -8.03 -1.23
CA ARG A 103 13.11 -8.01 -2.03
C ARG A 103 12.85 -7.58 -3.47
N ASN A 104 11.77 -8.07 -4.07
CA ASN A 104 11.41 -7.73 -5.44
C ASN A 104 11.06 -6.24 -5.57
N LEU A 105 10.26 -5.69 -4.65
CA LEU A 105 9.92 -4.27 -4.64
C LEU A 105 11.17 -3.38 -4.49
N SER A 106 12.06 -3.73 -3.56
CA SER A 106 13.31 -3.01 -3.31
C SER A 106 14.24 -3.02 -4.54
N ARG A 107 14.36 -4.17 -5.22
CA ARG A 107 15.19 -4.30 -6.43
C ARG A 107 14.58 -3.63 -7.65
N LYS A 108 13.26 -3.72 -7.82
CA LYS A 108 12.57 -3.25 -9.02
C LYS A 108 12.39 -1.74 -9.04
N PHE A 109 12.04 -1.15 -7.90
CA PHE A 109 11.67 0.26 -7.83
C PHE A 109 12.79 1.10 -7.23
N HIS A 110 13.17 0.83 -5.98
CA HIS A 110 14.27 1.52 -5.31
C HIS A 110 14.61 0.80 -3.98
N PRO A 111 15.88 0.79 -3.52
CA PRO A 111 16.26 0.17 -2.25
C PRO A 111 15.44 0.64 -1.04
N ARG A 112 14.97 1.89 -1.07
CA ARG A 112 14.13 2.53 -0.03
C ARG A 112 12.62 2.51 -0.33
N ALA A 113 12.18 1.82 -1.38
CA ALA A 113 10.75 1.75 -1.73
C ALA A 113 9.93 1.00 -0.68
N VAL A 114 10.57 0.15 0.12
CA VAL A 114 9.92 -0.63 1.18
C VAL A 114 10.54 -0.28 2.53
N VAL A 115 9.66 -0.03 3.50
CA VAL A 115 9.98 0.01 4.93
C VAL A 115 9.30 -1.19 5.56
N TRP A 116 10.08 -2.10 6.13
CA TRP A 116 9.54 -3.19 6.92
C TRP A 116 9.09 -2.63 8.26
N ARG A 117 7.79 -2.78 8.56
CA ARG A 117 7.19 -2.45 9.85
C ARG A 117 6.93 -3.74 10.62
N ASP A 118 7.45 -3.79 11.84
CA ASP A 118 7.12 -4.85 12.79
C ASP A 118 5.79 -4.57 13.49
N ASP A 119 5.06 -5.66 13.69
CA ASP A 119 3.95 -5.77 14.64
C ASP A 119 4.48 -6.28 15.99
N PRO A 120 3.69 -6.27 17.08
CA PRO A 120 4.13 -6.80 18.37
C PRO A 120 4.58 -8.25 18.23
N ILE A 121 5.85 -8.53 18.55
CA ILE A 121 6.45 -9.88 18.50
C ILE A 121 5.83 -10.75 19.59
N LEU A 122 5.18 -11.85 19.19
CA LEU A 122 4.69 -12.86 20.12
C LEU A 122 5.73 -13.99 20.27
N PHE A 123 6.17 -14.24 21.50
CA PHE A 123 7.07 -15.33 21.86
C PHE A 123 6.61 -15.96 23.19
N THR A 124 7.02 -17.21 23.44
CA THR A 124 6.77 -17.95 24.69
C THR A 124 8.07 -18.54 25.22
#